data_AF-A0A927WQ32-F1
#
_entry.id   AF-A0A927WQ32-F1
#
_cell.length_a   1.000
_cell.length_b   1.000
_cell.length_c   1.000
_cell.angle_alpha   90.00
_cell.angle_beta   90.00
_cell.angle_gamma   90.00
#
_symmetry.space_group_name_H-M   'P 1'
#
loop_
_entity.id
_entity.type
_entity.pdbx_description
1 polymer ?
#
loop_
_entity_poly.entity_id
_entity_poly.type
_entity_poly.pdbx_seq_one_letter_code
_entity_poly.pdbx_strand_id
1 'polypeptide(L)'
;MSLFALCLLLVCPVLFLLVAFRFFRQHNYKMTALFVCLAVTVGFIGGVKGYGEMDTRTKSTTVSTFDRDQKENMTRRYEQAVSILKGLNFNHPDREKTEEAVHLLQDFHDAQLLTSLDGACPDAEMLLSYAEAMNQVAAYRGHMSNKDVAGDRKLLSIVQDMPEGYKGTLAEKIVPFRRLIIAMNEAAEKEAELDKKNAQKHAANLSKGKYGGIHPGDSEDNITAAYGQPSRVNVSEGEGKKMKQYVFNHNGKSIYVYTQDGIVTDVSM
;
A
#
# COMPACT_ATOMS: atom_id res chain seq x y z
N MET A 1 -43.22 -15.60 1.77
CA MET A 1 -44.67 -15.30 1.81
C MET A 1 -45.09 -15.21 3.27
N SER A 2 -45.64 -14.08 3.71
CA SER A 2 -46.29 -14.02 5.03
C SER A 2 -47.52 -14.96 5.05
N LEU A 3 -47.82 -15.56 6.21
CA LEU A 3 -49.05 -16.33 6.43
C LEU A 3 -50.30 -15.53 6.02
N PHE A 4 -50.25 -14.21 6.22
CA PHE A 4 -51.31 -13.28 5.87
C PHE A 4 -51.54 -13.15 4.36
N ALA A 5 -50.47 -13.01 3.56
CA ALA A 5 -50.57 -12.95 2.09
C ALA A 5 -51.06 -14.28 1.51
N LEU A 6 -50.64 -15.42 2.09
CA LEU A 6 -51.07 -16.76 1.67
C LEU A 6 -52.56 -17.00 1.98
N CYS A 7 -53.03 -16.53 3.14
CA CYS A 7 -54.45 -16.57 3.49
C CYS A 7 -55.32 -15.72 2.55
N LEU A 8 -54.87 -14.50 2.19
CA LEU A 8 -55.60 -13.63 1.26
C LEU A 8 -55.57 -14.13 -0.19
N LEU A 9 -54.49 -14.79 -0.63
CA LEU A 9 -54.34 -15.25 -2.01
C LEU A 9 -55.07 -16.57 -2.29
N LEU A 10 -55.06 -17.52 -1.33
CA LEU A 10 -55.61 -18.86 -1.54
C LEU A 10 -56.81 -19.18 -0.65
N VAL A 11 -56.72 -18.91 0.66
CA VAL A 11 -57.72 -19.40 1.62
C VAL A 11 -59.02 -18.60 1.51
N CYS A 12 -58.96 -17.27 1.50
CA CYS A 12 -60.14 -16.41 1.43
C CYS A 12 -60.91 -16.54 0.11
N PRO A 13 -60.26 -16.51 -1.08
CA PRO A 13 -60.97 -16.65 -2.36
C PRO A 13 -61.65 -18.02 -2.50
N VAL A 14 -61.01 -19.10 -2.04
CA VAL A 14 -61.61 -20.45 -2.07
C VAL A 14 -62.83 -20.53 -1.16
N LEU A 15 -62.78 -19.95 0.05
CA LEU A 15 -63.93 -19.89 0.95
C LEU A 15 -65.09 -19.07 0.35
N PHE A 16 -64.80 -17.93 -0.27
CA PHE A 16 -65.84 -17.13 -0.93
C PHE A 16 -66.47 -17.86 -2.13
N LEU A 17 -65.69 -18.61 -2.91
CA LEU A 17 -66.19 -19.43 -4.00
C LEU A 17 -67.06 -20.60 -3.51
N LEU A 18 -66.69 -21.24 -2.39
CA LEU A 18 -67.49 -22.30 -1.76
C LEU A 18 -68.84 -21.76 -1.26
N VAL A 19 -68.86 -20.55 -0.68
CA VAL A 19 -70.08 -19.87 -0.26
C VAL A 19 -70.92 -19.45 -1.47
N ALA A 20 -70.29 -18.94 -2.53
CA ALA A 20 -70.98 -18.61 -3.80
C ALA A 20 -71.65 -19.84 -4.41
N PHE A 21 -70.98 -20.99 -4.41
CA PHE A 21 -71.53 -22.26 -4.92
C PHE A 21 -72.76 -22.72 -4.13
N ARG A 22 -72.75 -22.53 -2.80
CA ARG A 22 -73.90 -22.84 -1.94
C ARG A 22 -75.12 -21.96 -2.29
N PHE A 23 -74.92 -20.67 -2.50
CA PHE A 23 -76.00 -19.75 -2.89
C PHE A 23 -76.47 -19.95 -4.34
N PHE A 24 -75.59 -20.40 -5.22
CA PHE A 24 -75.93 -20.80 -6.59
C PHE A 24 -76.90 -21.99 -6.60
N ARG A 25 -76.65 -23.02 -5.76
CA ARG A 25 -77.57 -24.15 -5.59
C ARG A 25 -78.94 -23.75 -5.00
N GLN A 26 -79.01 -22.60 -4.33
CA GLN A 26 -80.25 -22.04 -3.78
C GLN A 26 -80.93 -21.06 -4.76
N HIS A 27 -80.48 -20.96 -6.02
CA HIS A 27 -80.95 -20.03 -7.05
C HIS A 27 -80.89 -18.54 -6.66
N ASN A 28 -80.05 -18.17 -5.68
CA ASN A 28 -79.85 -16.78 -5.28
C ASN A 28 -78.68 -16.14 -6.06
N TYR A 29 -78.96 -15.74 -7.30
CA TYR A 29 -77.94 -15.23 -8.22
C TYR A 29 -77.32 -13.89 -7.76
N LYS A 30 -78.06 -13.04 -7.05
CA LYS A 30 -77.54 -11.77 -6.52
C LYS A 30 -76.42 -11.99 -5.50
N MET A 31 -76.63 -12.92 -4.55
CA MET A 31 -75.63 -13.26 -3.54
C MET A 31 -74.44 -14.01 -4.16
N THR A 32 -74.70 -14.86 -5.15
CA THR A 32 -73.64 -15.57 -5.90
C THR A 32 -72.69 -14.59 -6.58
N ALA A 33 -73.22 -13.59 -7.30
CA ALA A 33 -72.41 -12.58 -7.98
C ALA A 33 -71.56 -11.77 -6.99
N LEU A 34 -72.13 -11.37 -5.84
CA LEU A 34 -71.41 -10.61 -4.82
C LEU A 34 -70.20 -11.38 -4.25
N PHE A 35 -70.36 -12.66 -3.93
CA PHE A 35 -69.26 -13.47 -3.40
C PHE A 35 -68.20 -13.83 -4.44
N VAL A 36 -68.58 -13.99 -5.71
CA VAL A 36 -67.60 -14.16 -6.80
C VAL A 36 -66.78 -12.88 -6.97
N CYS A 37 -67.41 -11.70 -6.95
CA CYS A 37 -66.69 -10.42 -7.01
C CYS A 37 -65.74 -10.23 -5.81
N LEU A 38 -66.15 -10.62 -4.60
CA LEU A 38 -65.28 -10.59 -3.41
C LEU A 38 -64.09 -11.55 -3.52
N ALA A 39 -64.28 -12.75 -4.09
CA ALA A 39 -63.20 -13.69 -4.31
C ALA A 39 -62.13 -13.13 -5.26
N VAL A 40 -62.57 -12.48 -6.35
CA VAL A 40 -61.67 -11.88 -7.34
C VAL A 40 -60.90 -10.69 -6.75
N THR A 41 -61.56 -9.79 -6.02
CA THR A 41 -60.90 -8.61 -5.44
C THR A 41 -59.89 -9.00 -4.36
N VAL A 42 -60.24 -9.95 -3.48
CA VAL A 42 -59.33 -10.42 -2.43
C VAL A 42 -58.15 -11.20 -3.02
N GLY A 43 -58.38 -12.03 -4.04
CA GLY A 43 -57.32 -12.73 -4.76
C GLY A 43 -56.36 -11.77 -5.48
N PHE A 44 -56.88 -10.71 -6.09
CA PHE A 44 -56.06 -9.68 -6.74
C PHE A 44 -55.19 -8.91 -5.74
N ILE A 45 -55.77 -8.47 -4.61
CA ILE A 45 -55.04 -7.76 -3.54
C ILE A 45 -53.97 -8.67 -2.93
N GLY A 46 -54.31 -9.94 -2.67
CA GLY A 46 -53.36 -10.95 -2.18
C GLY A 46 -52.23 -11.23 -3.17
N GLY A 47 -52.54 -11.30 -4.47
CA GLY A 47 -51.56 -11.49 -5.55
C GLY A 47 -50.55 -10.35 -5.67
N VAL A 48 -51.03 -9.10 -5.70
CA VAL A 48 -50.16 -7.92 -5.79
C VAL A 48 -49.25 -7.80 -4.56
N LYS A 49 -49.83 -8.00 -3.36
CA LYS A 49 -49.06 -7.92 -2.10
C LYS A 49 -48.07 -9.07 -1.95
N GLY A 50 -48.46 -10.29 -2.33
CA GLY A 50 -47.60 -11.47 -2.33
C GLY A 50 -46.43 -11.34 -3.31
N TYR A 51 -46.68 -10.83 -4.51
CA TYR A 51 -45.63 -10.56 -5.50
C TYR A 51 -44.64 -9.49 -5.00
N GLY A 52 -45.15 -8.40 -4.41
CA GLY A 52 -44.29 -7.38 -3.80
C GLY A 52 -43.45 -7.91 -2.63
N GLU A 53 -44.00 -8.77 -1.77
CA GLU A 53 -43.25 -9.41 -0.68
C GLU A 53 -42.18 -10.39 -1.21
N MET A 54 -42.47 -11.13 -2.28
CA MET A 54 -41.52 -12.05 -2.92
C MET A 54 -40.40 -11.29 -3.63
N ASP A 55 -40.72 -10.26 -4.40
CA ASP A 55 -39.72 -9.45 -5.11
C ASP A 55 -38.78 -8.73 -4.13
N THR A 56 -39.34 -8.13 -3.08
CA THR A 56 -38.52 -7.46 -2.04
C THR A 56 -37.63 -8.45 -1.28
N ARG A 57 -38.12 -9.65 -0.94
CA ARG A 57 -37.30 -10.69 -0.27
C ARG A 57 -36.21 -11.27 -1.17
N THR A 58 -36.50 -11.48 -2.45
CA THR A 58 -35.51 -11.97 -3.41
C THR A 58 -34.43 -10.92 -3.58
N LYS A 59 -34.80 -9.66 -3.82
CA LYS A 59 -33.86 -8.53 -3.91
C LYS A 59 -33.03 -8.37 -2.64
N SER A 60 -33.64 -8.42 -1.45
CA SER A 60 -32.90 -8.30 -0.20
C SER A 60 -31.91 -9.44 0.02
N THR A 61 -32.28 -10.67 -0.35
CA THR A 61 -31.41 -11.85 -0.20
C THR A 61 -30.27 -11.83 -1.21
N THR A 62 -30.52 -11.42 -2.45
CA THR A 62 -29.49 -11.27 -3.48
C THR A 62 -28.49 -10.17 -3.12
N VAL A 63 -28.98 -9.01 -2.68
CA VAL A 63 -28.12 -7.90 -2.23
C VAL A 63 -27.29 -8.32 -1.01
N SER A 64 -27.89 -8.95 0.00
CA SER A 64 -27.14 -9.40 1.18
C SER A 64 -26.07 -10.46 0.87
N THR A 65 -26.31 -11.31 -0.14
CA THR A 65 -25.34 -12.33 -0.55
C THR A 65 -24.19 -11.69 -1.32
N PHE A 66 -24.51 -10.78 -2.25
CA PHE A 66 -23.50 -10.03 -3.00
C PHE A 66 -22.59 -9.20 -2.07
N ASP A 67 -23.16 -8.48 -1.11
CA ASP A 67 -22.40 -7.68 -0.15
C ASP A 67 -21.48 -8.56 0.73
N ARG A 68 -21.96 -9.75 1.13
CA ARG A 68 -21.17 -10.71 1.89
C ARG A 68 -20.01 -11.27 1.08
N ASP A 69 -20.27 -11.71 -0.14
CA ASP A 69 -19.26 -12.30 -1.02
C ASP A 69 -18.20 -11.26 -1.43
N GLN A 70 -18.62 -9.99 -1.62
CA GLN A 70 -17.71 -8.87 -1.84
C GLN A 70 -16.83 -8.62 -0.61
N LYS A 71 -17.43 -8.57 0.59
CA LYS A 71 -16.69 -8.39 1.85
C LYS A 71 -15.65 -9.50 2.05
N GLU A 72 -16.05 -10.76 1.87
CA GLU A 72 -15.16 -11.92 2.01
C GLU A 72 -14.01 -11.86 1.00
N ASN A 73 -14.29 -11.52 -0.26
CA ASN A 73 -13.25 -11.39 -1.28
C ASN A 73 -12.24 -10.28 -0.94
N MET A 74 -12.72 -9.12 -0.46
CA MET A 74 -11.83 -8.02 -0.06
C MET A 74 -10.99 -8.38 1.16
N THR A 75 -11.57 -9.00 2.19
CA THR A 75 -10.81 -9.49 3.34
C THR A 75 -9.73 -10.49 2.92
N ARG A 76 -10.04 -11.40 2.01
CA ARG A 76 -9.05 -12.34 1.47
C ARG A 76 -7.92 -11.63 0.71
N ARG A 77 -8.23 -10.63 -0.11
CA ARG A 77 -7.20 -9.82 -0.81
C ARG A 77 -6.29 -9.10 0.17
N TYR A 78 -6.87 -8.52 1.22
CA TYR A 78 -6.12 -7.87 2.31
C TYR A 78 -5.18 -8.87 2.99
N GLU A 79 -5.67 -10.04 3.40
CA GLU A 79 -4.85 -11.08 4.05
C GLU A 79 -3.73 -11.60 3.14
N GLN A 80 -4.01 -11.78 1.85
CA GLN A 80 -3.02 -12.15 0.84
C GLN A 80 -1.92 -11.10 0.72
N ALA A 81 -2.30 -9.81 0.63
CA ALA A 81 -1.32 -8.72 0.58
C ALA A 81 -0.47 -8.66 1.86
N VAL A 82 -1.08 -8.80 3.05
CA VAL A 82 -0.35 -8.87 4.32
C VAL A 82 0.67 -10.02 4.30
N SER A 83 0.28 -11.20 3.82
CA SER A 83 1.17 -12.37 3.72
C SER A 83 2.36 -12.10 2.79
N ILE A 84 2.11 -11.51 1.63
CA ILE A 84 3.16 -11.13 0.67
C ILE A 84 4.13 -10.13 1.31
N LEU A 85 3.61 -9.03 1.87
CA LEU A 85 4.40 -7.97 2.50
C LEU A 85 5.22 -8.50 3.69
N LYS A 86 4.67 -9.45 4.45
CA LYS A 86 5.38 -10.13 5.53
C LYS A 86 6.59 -10.91 5.02
N GLY A 87 6.49 -11.52 3.83
CA GLY A 87 7.58 -12.28 3.20
C GLY A 87 8.64 -11.44 2.49
N LEU A 88 8.37 -10.16 2.20
CA LEU A 88 9.31 -9.31 1.46
C LEU A 88 10.58 -8.97 2.25
N ASN A 89 11.70 -8.85 1.55
CA ASN A 89 12.97 -8.40 2.09
C ASN A 89 13.36 -7.06 1.45
N PHE A 90 13.70 -6.06 2.27
CA PHE A 90 14.18 -4.77 1.79
C PHE A 90 15.48 -4.87 0.98
N ASN A 91 16.42 -5.73 1.41
CA ASN A 91 17.72 -5.88 0.75
C ASN A 91 17.60 -6.61 -0.59
N HIS A 92 16.55 -7.40 -0.77
CA HIS A 92 16.27 -8.15 -2.00
C HIS A 92 14.77 -8.11 -2.28
N PRO A 93 14.23 -6.96 -2.72
CA PRO A 93 12.82 -6.83 -2.97
C PRO A 93 12.43 -7.68 -4.19
N ASP A 94 11.41 -8.51 -4.02
CA ASP A 94 10.81 -9.27 -5.12
C ASP A 94 9.78 -8.37 -5.81
N ARG A 95 10.12 -7.91 -7.01
CA ARG A 95 9.33 -6.91 -7.75
C ARG A 95 7.94 -7.40 -8.10
N GLU A 96 7.80 -8.65 -8.54
CA GLU A 96 6.51 -9.22 -8.91
C GLU A 96 5.58 -9.26 -7.69
N LYS A 97 6.13 -9.68 -6.54
CA LYS A 97 5.38 -9.71 -5.28
C LYS A 97 5.02 -8.31 -4.77
N THR A 98 5.91 -7.32 -4.91
CA THR A 98 5.55 -5.94 -4.53
C THR A 98 4.47 -5.37 -5.43
N GLU A 99 4.50 -5.64 -6.73
CA GLU A 99 3.45 -5.21 -7.67
C GLU A 99 2.12 -5.92 -7.38
N GLU A 100 2.14 -7.22 -7.08
CA GLU A 100 0.97 -8.00 -6.67
C GLU A 100 0.34 -7.45 -5.39
N ALA A 101 1.15 -7.15 -4.37
CA ALA A 101 0.66 -6.56 -3.12
C ALA A 101 -0.01 -5.20 -3.34
N VAL A 102 0.56 -4.34 -4.21
CA VAL A 102 -0.07 -3.07 -4.61
C VAL A 102 -1.41 -3.34 -5.29
N HIS A 103 -1.48 -4.24 -6.26
CA HIS A 103 -2.72 -4.56 -6.98
C HIS A 103 -3.82 -5.12 -6.05
N LEU A 104 -3.44 -5.94 -5.07
CA LEU A 104 -4.39 -6.48 -4.09
C LEU A 104 -4.97 -5.39 -3.18
N LEU A 105 -4.20 -4.32 -2.90
CA LEU A 105 -4.57 -3.25 -1.97
C LEU A 105 -5.10 -1.98 -2.65
N GLN A 106 -4.95 -1.82 -3.97
CA GLN A 106 -5.25 -0.58 -4.68
C GLN A 106 -6.70 -0.08 -4.49
N ASP A 107 -7.66 -1.00 -4.39
CA ASP A 107 -9.08 -0.66 -4.24
C ASP A 107 -9.42 -0.14 -2.83
N PHE A 108 -8.53 -0.32 -1.85
CA PHE A 108 -8.73 0.15 -0.47
C PHE A 108 -8.53 1.66 -0.30
N HIS A 109 -8.19 2.39 -1.37
CA HIS A 109 -8.18 3.85 -1.37
C HIS A 109 -9.59 4.47 -1.35
N ASP A 110 -10.62 3.68 -1.68
CA ASP A 110 -12.01 4.13 -1.64
C ASP A 110 -12.58 4.13 -0.20
N ALA A 111 -12.81 5.31 0.34
CA ALA A 111 -13.39 5.51 1.68
C ALA A 111 -14.79 4.88 1.85
N GLN A 112 -15.58 4.77 0.77
CA GLN A 112 -16.89 4.12 0.81
C GLN A 112 -16.75 2.60 1.00
N LEU A 113 -15.76 2.01 0.33
CA LEU A 113 -15.44 0.59 0.47
C LEU A 113 -14.98 0.29 1.90
N LEU A 114 -14.07 1.08 2.47
CA LEU A 114 -13.58 0.89 3.84
C LEU A 114 -14.69 0.93 4.89
N THR A 115 -15.67 1.83 4.71
CA THR A 115 -16.84 1.92 5.61
C THR A 115 -17.70 0.65 5.56
N SER A 116 -17.84 0.04 4.38
CA SER A 116 -18.62 -1.20 4.19
C SER A 116 -17.97 -2.44 4.80
N LEU A 117 -16.65 -2.43 5.01
CA LEU A 117 -15.87 -3.58 5.49
C LEU A 117 -15.90 -3.72 7.02
N ASP A 118 -16.47 -2.76 7.76
CA ASP A 118 -16.69 -2.80 9.22
C ASP A 118 -15.43 -3.20 10.02
N GLY A 119 -14.30 -2.58 9.68
CA GLY A 119 -13.03 -2.81 10.39
C GLY A 119 -12.34 -4.15 10.13
N ALA A 120 -12.83 -4.99 9.22
CA ALA A 120 -12.20 -6.27 8.88
C ALA A 120 -10.81 -6.12 8.24
N CYS A 121 -10.52 -4.97 7.63
CA CYS A 121 -9.24 -4.66 6.99
C CYS A 121 -8.65 -3.38 7.62
N PRO A 122 -8.15 -3.48 8.87
CA PRO A 122 -7.60 -2.33 9.56
C PRO A 122 -6.31 -1.87 8.85
N ASP A 123 -6.08 -0.56 8.79
CA ASP A 123 -4.84 0.02 8.26
C ASP A 123 -4.50 -0.35 6.80
N ALA A 124 -5.49 -0.73 5.98
CA ALA A 124 -5.28 -1.12 4.58
C ALA A 124 -4.61 0.00 3.75
N GLU A 125 -4.96 1.25 4.03
CA GLU A 125 -4.31 2.42 3.41
C GLU A 125 -2.81 2.50 3.77
N MET A 126 -2.47 2.23 5.02
CA MET A 126 -1.06 2.19 5.44
C MET A 126 -0.32 1.03 4.75
N LEU A 127 -0.92 -0.16 4.70
CA LEU A 127 -0.32 -1.28 3.97
C LEU A 127 -0.13 -0.99 2.48
N LEU A 128 -1.05 -0.26 1.85
CA LEU A 128 -0.91 0.19 0.46
C LEU A 128 0.30 1.12 0.32
N SER A 129 0.41 2.14 1.16
CA SER A 129 1.56 3.06 1.16
C SER A 129 2.88 2.30 1.37
N TYR A 130 2.91 1.29 2.25
CA TYR A 130 4.09 0.45 2.43
C TYR A 130 4.39 -0.39 1.18
N ALA A 131 3.38 -0.99 0.54
CA ALA A 131 3.55 -1.76 -0.69
C ALA A 131 4.10 -0.89 -1.83
N GLU A 132 3.58 0.33 -2.00
CA GLU A 132 4.04 1.27 -3.01
C GLU A 132 5.49 1.72 -2.78
N ALA A 133 5.85 1.99 -1.52
CA ALA A 133 7.22 2.33 -1.16
C ALA A 133 8.18 1.16 -1.43
N MET A 134 7.80 -0.07 -1.05
CA MET A 134 8.60 -1.27 -1.35
C MET A 134 8.72 -1.53 -2.85
N ASN A 135 7.68 -1.23 -3.63
CA ASN A 135 7.73 -1.33 -5.09
C ASN A 135 8.70 -0.31 -5.72
N GLN A 136 8.77 0.92 -5.17
CA GLN A 136 9.82 1.88 -5.59
C GLN A 136 11.21 1.36 -5.26
N VAL A 137 11.42 0.81 -4.07
CA VAL A 137 12.70 0.22 -3.68
C VAL A 137 13.08 -0.96 -4.58
N ALA A 138 12.11 -1.78 -5.01
CA ALA A 138 12.34 -2.88 -5.93
C ALA A 138 12.92 -2.45 -7.28
N ALA A 139 12.66 -1.21 -7.73
CA ALA A 139 13.25 -0.67 -8.95
C ALA A 139 14.79 -0.60 -8.89
N TYR A 140 15.35 -0.47 -7.69
CA TYR A 140 16.79 -0.41 -7.42
C TYR A 140 17.42 -1.78 -7.17
N ARG A 141 16.65 -2.87 -7.25
CA ARG A 141 17.14 -4.27 -7.15
C ARG A 141 17.99 -4.56 -5.91
N GLY A 142 17.74 -3.87 -4.80
CA GLY A 142 18.47 -4.05 -3.55
C GLY A 142 19.78 -3.27 -3.41
N HIS A 143 20.12 -2.40 -4.37
CA HIS A 143 21.33 -1.58 -4.35
C HIS A 143 21.03 -0.08 -4.23
N MET A 144 20.06 0.27 -3.39
CA MET A 144 19.68 1.66 -3.17
C MET A 144 20.72 2.36 -2.29
N SER A 145 21.35 3.42 -2.81
CA SER A 145 22.28 4.26 -2.05
C SER A 145 21.56 5.44 -1.36
N ASN A 146 22.24 6.12 -0.44
CA ASN A 146 21.73 7.34 0.20
C ASN A 146 21.39 8.43 -0.84
N LYS A 147 22.21 8.57 -1.88
CA LYS A 147 22.00 9.54 -2.97
C LYS A 147 20.78 9.19 -3.81
N ASP A 148 20.54 7.90 -4.04
CA ASP A 148 19.33 7.43 -4.74
C ASP A 148 18.07 7.76 -3.94
N VAL A 149 18.08 7.51 -2.63
CA VAL A 149 16.96 7.86 -1.73
C VAL A 149 16.69 9.37 -1.77
N ALA A 150 17.72 10.21 -1.64
CA ALA A 150 17.55 11.67 -1.68
C ALA A 150 17.05 12.19 -3.03
N GLY A 151 17.33 11.46 -4.12
CA GLY A 151 16.81 11.76 -5.46
C GLY A 151 15.38 11.29 -5.70
N ASP A 152 14.90 10.28 -4.97
CA ASP A 152 13.59 9.66 -5.16
C ASP A 152 12.50 10.39 -4.35
N ARG A 153 11.97 11.47 -4.94
CA ARG A 153 10.89 12.27 -4.34
C ARG A 153 9.62 11.45 -4.05
N LYS A 154 9.33 10.43 -4.86
CA LYS A 154 8.12 9.63 -4.71
C LYS A 154 8.24 8.71 -3.51
N LEU A 155 9.38 8.04 -3.34
CA LEU A 155 9.64 7.24 -2.15
C LEU A 155 9.60 8.09 -0.89
N LEU A 156 10.25 9.26 -0.91
CA LEU A 156 10.28 10.17 0.24
C LEU A 156 8.89 10.68 0.61
N SER A 157 8.05 11.08 -0.35
CA SER A 157 6.70 11.56 -0.04
C SER A 157 5.87 10.48 0.65
N ILE A 158 5.89 9.25 0.10
CA ILE A 158 5.13 8.13 0.67
C ILE A 158 5.59 7.85 2.11
N VAL A 159 6.91 7.81 2.36
CA VAL A 159 7.48 7.48 3.68
C VAL A 159 7.26 8.60 4.70
N GLN A 160 7.28 9.86 4.28
CA GLN A 160 7.03 11.01 5.15
C GLN A 160 5.59 11.06 5.66
N ASP A 161 4.63 10.68 4.80
CA ASP A 161 3.21 10.63 5.14
C ASP A 161 2.88 9.46 6.09
N MET A 162 3.75 8.44 6.20
CA MET A 162 3.57 7.35 7.15
C MET A 162 3.74 7.84 8.61
N PRO A 163 2.83 7.47 9.53
CA PRO A 163 2.91 7.89 10.93
C PRO A 163 4.07 7.21 11.68
N GLU A 164 4.83 7.99 12.45
CA GLU A 164 5.99 7.49 13.21
C GLU A 164 5.62 6.48 14.31
N GLY A 165 4.46 6.67 14.94
CA GLY A 165 3.95 5.83 16.02
C GLY A 165 3.02 4.70 15.56
N TYR A 166 3.13 4.25 14.31
CA TYR A 166 2.28 3.18 13.77
C TYR A 166 2.38 1.89 14.61
N LYS A 167 1.23 1.34 15.00
CA LYS A 167 1.11 0.12 15.83
C LYS A 167 0.24 -0.96 15.19
N GLY A 168 -0.10 -0.79 13.92
CA GLY A 168 -0.99 -1.70 13.20
C GLY A 168 -0.28 -2.91 12.61
N THR A 169 -0.93 -3.52 11.63
CA THR A 169 -0.43 -4.71 10.91
C THR A 169 0.96 -4.46 10.30
N LEU A 170 1.92 -5.35 10.55
CA LEU A 170 3.31 -5.26 10.08
C LEU A 170 4.09 -4.03 10.59
N ALA A 171 3.70 -3.42 11.71
CA ALA A 171 4.42 -2.31 12.32
C ALA A 171 5.91 -2.63 12.56
N GLU A 172 6.24 -3.87 12.90
CA GLU A 172 7.60 -4.36 13.09
C GLU A 172 8.48 -4.32 11.83
N LYS A 173 7.88 -4.22 10.63
CA LYS A 173 8.60 -4.05 9.36
C LYS A 173 8.49 -2.63 8.83
N ILE A 174 7.31 -2.03 8.92
CA ILE A 174 7.01 -0.70 8.40
C ILE A 174 7.78 0.38 9.15
N VAL A 175 7.80 0.32 10.49
CA VAL A 175 8.46 1.36 11.30
C VAL A 175 9.98 1.36 11.09
N PRO A 176 10.69 0.22 11.12
CA PRO A 176 12.12 0.19 10.78
C PRO A 176 12.42 0.61 9.35
N PHE A 177 11.57 0.20 8.38
CA PHE A 177 11.71 0.62 6.99
C PHE A 177 11.64 2.14 6.84
N ARG A 178 10.61 2.77 7.42
CA ARG A 178 10.46 4.22 7.43
C ARG A 178 11.68 4.91 8.03
N ARG A 179 12.15 4.44 9.19
CA ARG A 179 13.35 4.99 9.86
C ARG A 179 14.59 4.87 8.99
N LEU A 180 14.77 3.75 8.31
CA LEU A 180 15.90 3.53 7.41
C LEU A 180 15.90 4.52 6.26
N ILE A 181 14.79 4.67 5.54
CA ILE A 181 14.68 5.59 4.40
C ILE A 181 14.92 7.05 4.84
N ILE A 182 14.34 7.47 5.97
CA ILE A 182 14.58 8.82 6.52
C ILE A 182 16.06 9.00 6.88
N ALA A 183 16.68 8.04 7.55
CA ALA A 183 18.10 8.10 7.91
C ALA A 183 19.02 8.14 6.68
N MET A 184 18.67 7.41 5.62
CA MET A 184 19.40 7.44 4.34
C MET A 184 19.33 8.83 3.69
N ASN A 185 18.16 9.48 3.72
CA ASN A 185 18.01 10.86 3.24
C ASN A 185 18.82 11.85 4.07
N GLU A 186 18.73 11.80 5.40
CA GLU A 186 19.52 12.67 6.28
C GLU A 186 21.04 12.46 6.11
N ALA A 187 21.48 11.23 5.87
CA ALA A 187 22.88 10.93 5.58
C ALA A 187 23.32 11.53 4.24
N ALA A 188 22.47 11.49 3.22
CA ALA A 188 22.73 12.12 1.93
C ALA A 188 22.83 13.64 2.04
N GLU A 189 21.96 14.27 2.84
CA GLU A 189 22.00 15.71 3.08
C GLU A 189 23.30 16.12 3.80
N LYS A 190 23.71 15.37 4.82
CA LYS A 190 25.00 15.58 5.50
C LYS A 190 26.18 15.42 4.54
N GLU A 191 26.17 14.40 3.70
CA GLU A 191 27.20 14.19 2.68
C GLU A 191 27.25 15.36 1.69
N ALA A 192 26.10 15.84 1.22
CA ALA A 192 26.01 16.99 0.32
C ALA A 192 26.52 18.29 0.95
N GLU A 193 26.26 18.52 2.24
CA GLU A 193 26.83 19.65 2.97
C GLU A 193 28.35 19.56 3.10
N LEU A 194 28.88 18.38 3.40
CA LEU A 194 30.32 18.12 3.49
C LEU A 194 30.98 18.32 2.13
N ASP A 195 30.39 17.78 1.06
CA ASP A 195 30.85 17.96 -0.32
C ASP A 195 30.90 19.45 -0.70
N LYS A 196 29.88 20.23 -0.33
CA LYS A 196 29.86 21.68 -0.58
C LYS A 196 30.94 22.42 0.21
N LYS A 197 31.13 22.08 1.49
CA LYS A 197 32.20 22.65 2.34
C LYS A 197 33.58 22.30 1.79
N ASN A 198 33.77 21.06 1.36
CA ASN A 198 35.04 20.56 0.82
C ASN A 198 35.34 21.18 -0.55
N ALA A 199 34.34 21.35 -1.42
CA ALA A 199 34.49 22.06 -2.68
C ALA A 199 34.90 23.53 -2.48
N GLN A 200 34.29 24.23 -1.51
CA GLN A 200 34.68 25.60 -1.15
C GLN A 200 36.10 25.68 -0.59
N LYS A 201 36.47 24.78 0.33
CA LYS A 201 37.84 24.69 0.84
C LYS A 201 38.84 24.39 -0.26
N HIS A 202 38.51 23.48 -1.17
CA HIS A 202 39.36 23.12 -2.31
C HIS A 202 39.59 24.32 -3.24
N ALA A 203 38.54 25.04 -3.61
CA ALA A 203 38.65 26.27 -4.40
C ALA A 203 39.52 27.35 -3.71
N ALA A 204 39.39 27.49 -2.39
CA ALA A 204 40.22 28.41 -1.60
C ALA A 204 41.68 27.95 -1.47
N ASN A 205 41.94 26.65 -1.45
CA ASN A 205 43.30 26.09 -1.44
C ASN A 205 43.97 26.26 -2.81
N LEU A 206 43.25 25.99 -3.89
CA LEU A 206 43.68 26.24 -5.27
C LEU A 206 44.07 27.69 -5.50
N SER A 207 43.23 28.66 -5.06
CA SER A 207 43.54 30.09 -5.22
C SER A 207 44.75 30.55 -4.43
N LYS A 208 45.15 29.81 -3.38
CA LYS A 208 46.37 30.03 -2.59
C LYS A 208 47.57 29.21 -3.07
N GLY A 209 47.45 28.48 -4.18
CA GLY A 209 48.50 27.60 -4.72
C GLY A 209 48.79 26.35 -3.86
N LYS A 210 47.91 26.02 -2.91
CA LYS A 210 48.05 24.86 -2.00
C LYS A 210 47.30 23.65 -2.53
N TYR A 211 47.60 23.24 -3.76
CA TYR A 211 47.05 22.02 -4.34
C TYR A 211 47.83 20.80 -3.85
N GLY A 212 47.12 19.80 -3.31
CA GLY A 212 47.76 18.71 -2.58
C GLY A 212 48.29 19.15 -1.21
N GLY A 213 48.68 18.17 -0.39
CA GLY A 213 49.09 18.40 1.00
C GLY A 213 48.49 17.42 2.01
N ILE A 214 47.94 16.31 1.54
CA ILE A 214 47.59 15.17 2.37
C ILE A 214 48.85 14.35 2.63
N HIS A 215 49.05 13.97 3.89
CA HIS A 215 50.15 13.13 4.34
C HIS A 215 49.60 11.93 5.12
N PRO A 216 50.39 10.83 5.22
CA PRO A 216 50.06 9.75 6.15
C PRO A 216 49.81 10.27 7.57
N GLY A 217 48.70 9.87 8.17
CA GLY A 217 48.21 10.34 9.47
C GLY A 217 47.09 11.38 9.40
N ASP A 218 46.85 12.00 8.23
CA ASP A 218 45.72 12.92 8.06
C ASP A 218 44.37 12.18 8.06
N SER A 219 43.30 12.88 8.46
CA SER A 219 41.93 12.35 8.36
C SER A 219 41.48 12.20 6.91
N GLU A 220 40.77 11.11 6.61
CA GLU A 220 40.12 10.85 5.32
C GLU A 220 39.22 12.02 4.87
N ASP A 221 38.59 12.72 5.82
CA ASP A 221 37.70 13.85 5.55
C ASP A 221 38.41 15.03 4.86
N ASN A 222 39.74 15.12 4.99
CA ASN A 222 40.54 16.19 4.39
C ASN A 222 40.89 15.92 2.92
N ILE A 223 40.79 14.67 2.46
CA ILE A 223 41.28 14.27 1.13
C ILE A 223 40.57 15.04 0.02
N THR A 224 39.24 15.11 0.09
CA THR A 224 38.44 15.78 -0.95
C THR A 224 38.60 17.30 -0.91
N ALA A 225 38.89 17.89 0.26
CA ALA A 225 39.27 19.30 0.36
C ALA A 225 40.65 19.59 -0.26
N ALA A 226 41.57 18.62 -0.25
CA ALA A 226 42.91 18.77 -0.80
C ALA A 226 42.97 18.53 -2.32
N TYR A 227 42.31 17.47 -2.81
CA TYR A 227 42.41 17.02 -4.21
C TYR A 227 41.14 17.21 -5.04
N GLY A 228 40.01 17.57 -4.43
CA GLY A 228 38.71 17.66 -5.08
C GLY A 228 37.93 16.35 -5.02
N GLN A 229 36.94 16.17 -5.91
CA GLN A 229 36.20 14.90 -5.98
C GLN A 229 37.06 13.82 -6.67
N PRO A 230 37.18 12.61 -6.08
CA PRO A 230 37.92 11.52 -6.69
C PRO A 230 37.21 11.03 -7.97
N SER A 231 38.01 10.58 -8.94
CA SER A 231 37.50 9.91 -10.15
C SER A 231 36.97 8.51 -9.84
N ARG A 232 37.54 7.84 -8.84
CA ARG A 232 37.11 6.52 -8.36
C ARG A 232 37.51 6.34 -6.90
N VAL A 233 36.66 5.64 -6.14
CA VAL A 233 36.99 5.16 -4.80
C VAL A 233 36.80 3.65 -4.78
N ASN A 234 37.87 2.90 -4.52
CA ASN A 234 37.80 1.46 -4.29
C ASN A 234 37.72 1.21 -2.79
N VAL A 235 36.81 0.34 -2.35
CA VAL A 235 36.65 -0.02 -0.94
C VAL A 235 36.87 -1.51 -0.80
N SER A 236 37.73 -1.91 0.14
CA SER A 236 37.97 -3.30 0.50
C SER A 236 37.93 -3.46 2.02
N GLU A 237 37.24 -4.48 2.49
CA GLU A 237 37.20 -4.84 3.90
C GLU A 237 38.02 -6.10 4.12
N GLY A 238 39.04 -6.03 4.96
CA GLY A 238 39.97 -7.13 5.23
C GLY A 238 40.43 -7.09 6.68
N GLU A 239 40.49 -8.25 7.35
CA GLU A 239 40.91 -8.39 8.76
C GLU A 239 40.20 -7.45 9.75
N GLY A 240 38.92 -7.14 9.49
CA GLY A 240 38.13 -6.23 10.34
C GLY A 240 38.47 -4.76 10.18
N LYS A 241 39.29 -4.39 9.19
CA LYS A 241 39.68 -3.02 8.87
C LYS A 241 39.08 -2.59 7.54
N LYS A 242 38.65 -1.33 7.46
CA LYS A 242 38.11 -0.74 6.24
C LYS A 242 39.22 -0.01 5.50
N MET A 243 39.66 -0.58 4.38
CA MET A 243 40.65 0.03 3.51
C MET A 243 39.97 0.69 2.31
N LYS A 244 40.38 1.92 1.99
CA LYS A 244 39.91 2.63 0.80
C LYS A 244 41.07 3.16 -0.03
N GLN A 245 40.88 3.20 -1.33
CA GLN A 245 41.79 3.82 -2.28
C GLN A 245 41.04 4.87 -3.08
N TYR A 246 41.45 6.12 -2.96
CA TYR A 246 40.93 7.26 -3.70
C TYR A 246 41.84 7.51 -4.90
N VAL A 247 41.25 7.59 -6.09
CA VAL A 247 41.97 7.85 -7.34
C VAL A 247 41.58 9.24 -7.83
N PHE A 248 42.55 10.10 -8.02
CA PHE A 248 42.40 11.43 -8.62
C PHE A 248 43.17 11.47 -9.94
N ASN A 249 42.67 12.26 -10.89
CA ASN A 249 43.40 12.59 -12.11
C ASN A 249 43.63 14.11 -12.14
N HIS A 250 44.88 14.53 -12.10
CA HIS A 250 45.25 15.93 -12.17
C HIS A 250 46.32 16.14 -13.24
N ASN A 251 46.01 16.99 -14.23
CA ASN A 251 46.89 17.30 -15.36
C ASN A 251 47.48 16.06 -16.06
N GLY A 252 46.69 14.98 -16.17
CA GLY A 252 47.09 13.74 -16.83
C GLY A 252 47.92 12.77 -15.97
N LYS A 253 48.13 13.08 -14.68
CA LYS A 253 48.78 12.18 -13.71
C LYS A 253 47.76 11.63 -12.72
N SER A 254 47.90 10.34 -12.39
CA SER A 254 47.03 9.67 -11.41
C SER A 254 47.64 9.79 -10.01
N ILE A 255 46.85 10.32 -9.07
CA ILE A 255 47.21 10.38 -7.65
C ILE A 255 46.35 9.36 -6.92
N TYR A 256 46.97 8.53 -6.10
CA TYR A 256 46.34 7.49 -5.29
C TYR A 256 46.50 7.84 -3.82
N VAL A 257 45.40 7.93 -3.08
CA VAL A 257 45.42 8.12 -1.63
C VAL A 257 44.80 6.89 -0.98
N TYR A 258 45.54 6.26 -0.06
CA TYR A 258 45.10 5.08 0.67
C TYR A 258 44.68 5.47 2.08
N THR A 259 43.55 4.94 2.53
CA THR A 259 43.08 5.10 3.92
C THR A 259 42.82 3.75 4.57
N GLN A 260 43.03 3.69 5.88
CA GLN A 260 42.65 2.58 6.73
C GLN A 260 41.88 3.16 7.93
N ASP A 261 40.64 2.70 8.12
CA ASP A 261 39.76 3.10 9.23
C ASP A 261 39.60 4.63 9.37
N GLY A 262 39.56 5.34 8.24
CA GLY A 262 39.37 6.80 8.19
C GLY A 262 40.65 7.63 8.35
N ILE A 263 41.83 7.00 8.39
CA ILE A 263 43.13 7.68 8.45
C ILE A 263 43.92 7.40 7.18
N VAL A 264 44.55 8.42 6.60
CA VAL A 264 45.44 8.29 5.44
C VAL A 264 46.68 7.49 5.83
N THR A 265 46.97 6.43 5.08
CA THR A 265 48.16 5.58 5.30
C THR A 265 49.25 5.83 4.28
N ASP A 266 48.89 6.17 3.04
CA ASP A 266 49.85 6.42 1.96
C ASP A 266 49.29 7.34 0.87
N VAL A 267 50.19 8.03 0.16
CA VAL A 267 49.90 8.91 -0.98
C VAL A 267 50.93 8.64 -2.08
N SER A 268 50.47 8.09 -3.21
CA SER A 268 51.29 7.80 -4.39
C SER A 268 50.90 8.71 -5.57
N MET A 269 51.88 9.21 -6.33
CA MET A 269 51.69 10.08 -7.50
C MET A 269 52.42 9.57 -8.74
#